data_AF-A0A8S0G3Q9-F1
#
_entry.id   AF-A0A8S0G3Q9-F1
#
_cell.length_a   1.000
_cell.length_b   1.000
_cell.length_c   1.000
_cell.angle_alpha   90.00
_cell.angle_beta   90.00
_cell.angle_gamma   90.00
#
_symmetry.space_group_name_H-M   'P 1'
#
loop_
_entity.id
_entity.type
_entity.pdbx_description
1 polymer ?
#
loop_
_entity_poly.entity_id
_entity_poly.type
_entity_poly.pdbx_seq_one_letter_code
_entity_poly.pdbx_strand_id
1 'polypeptide(L)'
;MSANENNLIWIDLEMTGLDPERDRIIEIATLVTDANLNILAEGPTIAVHQSDEQLALMDDWNVRTHTASGLGRACESEHDGRS
;
A
#
# COMPACT_ATOMS: atom_id res chain seq x y z
N MET A 1 14.37 20.79 6.65
CA MET A 1 14.86 20.55 5.28
C MET A 1 14.03 21.41 4.35
N SER A 2 14.63 22.19 3.46
CA SER A 2 13.87 22.93 2.43
C SER A 2 13.41 21.94 1.36
N ALA A 3 12.11 21.93 1.06
CA ALA A 3 11.60 21.16 -0.06
C ALA A 3 12.27 21.65 -1.36
N ASN A 4 12.82 20.72 -2.14
CA ASN A 4 13.36 21.00 -3.47
C ASN A 4 12.30 20.58 -4.49
N GLU A 5 11.95 21.48 -5.41
CA GLU A 5 10.90 21.27 -6.42
C GLU A 5 11.22 20.12 -7.38
N ASN A 6 12.49 19.71 -7.47
CA ASN A 6 12.94 18.58 -8.29
C ASN A 6 12.96 17.24 -7.54
N ASN A 7 12.55 17.21 -6.26
CA ASN A 7 12.42 15.95 -5.56
C ASN A 7 11.27 15.13 -6.15
N LEU A 8 11.44 13.81 -6.16
CA LEU A 8 10.46 12.86 -6.68
C LEU A 8 9.78 12.16 -5.51
N ILE A 9 8.46 12.04 -5.59
CA ILE A 9 7.65 11.26 -4.66
C ILE A 9 7.27 9.96 -5.36
N TRP A 10 7.67 8.85 -4.77
CA TRP A 10 7.33 7.50 -5.19
C TRP A 10 6.18 7.02 -4.32
N ILE A 11 5.17 6.42 -4.96
CA ILE A 11 4.01 5.83 -4.30
C ILE A 11 3.78 4.47 -4.96
N ASP A 12 3.61 3.46 -4.13
CA ASP A 12 3.18 2.12 -4.53
C ASP A 12 1.91 1.75 -3.76
N LEU A 13 0.97 1.10 -4.45
CA LEU A 13 -0.34 0.74 -3.91
C LEU A 13 -0.64 -0.72 -4.21
N GLU A 14 -1.12 -1.42 -3.20
CA GLU A 14 -1.74 -2.73 -3.37
C GLU A 14 -3.27 -2.59 -3.25
N MET A 15 -4.01 -3.30 -4.09
CA MET A 15 -5.47 -3.19 -4.18
C MET A 15 -6.16 -4.56 -4.14
N THR A 16 -7.46 -4.56 -3.81
CA THR A 16 -8.32 -5.75 -3.90
C THR A 16 -8.59 -6.19 -5.35
N GLY A 17 -8.28 -5.34 -6.34
CA GLY A 17 -8.50 -5.60 -7.75
C GLY A 17 -8.20 -4.37 -8.63
N LEU A 18 -8.71 -4.39 -9.87
CA LEU A 18 -8.38 -3.40 -10.91
C LEU A 18 -9.55 -2.47 -11.28
N ASP A 19 -10.72 -2.60 -10.65
CA ASP A 19 -11.89 -1.75 -10.87
C ASP A 19 -11.98 -0.66 -9.78
N PRO A 20 -11.65 0.61 -10.07
CA PRO A 20 -11.65 1.66 -9.05
C PRO A 20 -13.02 1.97 -8.42
N GLU A 21 -14.13 1.63 -9.07
CA GLU A 21 -15.46 1.85 -8.50
C GLU A 21 -15.74 0.85 -7.38
N ARG A 22 -15.18 -0.36 -7.49
CA ARG A 22 -15.47 -1.51 -6.61
C ARG A 22 -14.34 -1.85 -5.66
N ASP A 23 -13.11 -1.79 -6.16
CA ASP A 23 -11.91 -2.20 -5.45
C ASP A 23 -11.39 -1.12 -4.52
N ARG A 24 -10.62 -1.56 -3.52
CA ARG A 24 -10.10 -0.70 -2.46
C ARG A 24 -8.60 -0.91 -2.31
N ILE A 25 -7.94 0.13 -1.84
CA ILE A 25 -6.52 0.09 -1.46
C ILE A 25 -6.40 -0.73 -0.16
N ILE A 26 -5.42 -1.63 -0.14
CA ILE A 26 -5.09 -2.49 1.00
C ILE A 26 -3.66 -2.26 1.51
N GLU A 27 -2.79 -1.59 0.76
CA GLU A 27 -1.49 -1.11 1.24
C GLU A 27 -1.08 0.19 0.53
N ILE A 28 -0.34 1.04 1.23
CA ILE A 28 0.37 2.17 0.65
C ILE A 28 1.81 2.24 1.17
N ALA A 29 2.76 2.38 0.25
CA ALA A 29 4.16 2.65 0.55
C ALA A 29 4.61 3.93 -0.16
N THR A 30 5.44 4.73 0.51
CA THR A 30 5.92 6.01 -0.03
C THR A 30 7.41 6.20 0.20
N LEU A 31 8.08 6.87 -0.74
CA LEU A 31 9.52 7.17 -0.70
C LEU A 31 9.78 8.50 -1.40
N VAL A 32 10.74 9.28 -0.91
CA VAL A 32 11.18 10.52 -1.55
C VAL A 32 12.63 10.37 -2.01
N THR A 33 12.90 10.73 -3.26
CA THR A 33 14.25 10.78 -3.82
C THR A 33 14.60 12.17 -4.35
N ASP A 34 15.89 12.44 -4.55
CA ASP A 34 16.33 13.55 -5.39
C ASP A 34 16.21 13.20 -6.88
N ALA A 35 16.57 14.15 -7.76
CA ALA A 35 16.54 13.98 -9.21
C ALA A 35 17.55 12.94 -9.74
N ASN A 36 18.54 12.54 -8.93
CA ASN A 36 19.51 11.49 -9.25
C ASN A 36 19.12 10.14 -8.64
N LEU A 37 17.89 10.02 -8.11
CA LEU A 37 17.34 8.82 -7.48
C LEU A 37 18.01 8.44 -6.15
N ASN A 38 18.71 9.37 -5.49
CA ASN A 38 19.20 9.12 -4.14
C ASN A 38 18.03 9.22 -3.16
N ILE A 39 17.90 8.25 -2.26
CA ILE A 39 16.87 8.23 -1.22
C ILE A 39 17.09 9.39 -0.24
N LEU A 40 16.07 10.22 -0.08
CA LEU A 40 16.05 11.35 0.86
C LEU A 40 15.27 11.02 2.13
N ALA A 41 14.15 10.30 1.99
CA ALA A 41 13.32 9.87 3.11
C ALA A 41 12.44 8.68 2.70
N GLU A 42 12.35 7.66 3.55
CA GLU A 42 11.33 6.62 3.46
C GLU A 42 10.08 7.10 4.20
N GLY A 43 8.95 7.07 3.49
CA GLY A 43 7.65 7.31 4.10
C GLY A 43 7.09 6.03 4.72
N PRO A 44 5.93 6.12 5.38
CA PRO A 44 5.36 4.96 6.05
C PRO A 44 4.92 3.90 5.03
N THR A 45 5.03 2.63 5.44
CA THR A 45 4.40 1.48 4.78
C THR A 45 3.21 1.07 5.63
N ILE A 46 2.00 1.23 5.10
CA ILE A 46 0.77 1.09 5.88
C ILE A 46 -0.16 0.11 5.18
N ALA A 47 -0.47 -1.00 5.87
CA ALA A 47 -1.61 -1.85 5.51
C ALA A 47 -2.91 -1.12 5.86
N VAL A 48 -3.82 -1.05 4.90
CA VAL A 48 -5.12 -0.41 5.04
C VAL A 48 -6.16 -1.49 5.30
N HIS A 49 -6.80 -1.41 6.46
CA HIS A 49 -7.85 -2.34 6.84
C HIS A 49 -9.05 -2.23 5.89
N GLN A 50 -9.59 -3.39 5.49
CA GLN A 50 -10.83 -3.53 4.75
C GLN A 50 -11.70 -4.58 5.44
N SER A 51 -13.02 -4.47 5.32
CA SER A 51 -13.92 -5.47 5.90
C SER A 51 -13.74 -6.84 5.25
N ASP A 52 -14.01 -7.91 6.00
CA ASP A 52 -14.01 -9.28 5.48
C ASP A 52 -14.91 -9.43 4.24
N GLU A 53 -16.04 -8.72 4.20
CA GLU A 53 -16.94 -8.71 3.04
C GLU A 53 -16.25 -8.14 1.80
N GLN A 54 -15.49 -7.04 1.94
CA GLN A 54 -14.76 -6.45 0.83
C GLN A 54 -13.59 -7.35 0.39
N LEU A 55 -12.86 -7.93 1.34
CA LEU A 55 -11.76 -8.84 1.04
C LEU A 55 -12.26 -10.13 0.36
N ALA A 56 -13.47 -10.59 0.69
CA ALA A 56 -14.10 -11.74 0.04
C ALA A 56 -14.52 -11.49 -1.42
N LEU A 57 -14.52 -10.23 -1.90
CA LEU A 57 -14.80 -9.90 -3.31
C LEU A 57 -13.56 -10.04 -4.21
N MET A 58 -12.37 -10.25 -3.64
CA MET A 58 -11.15 -10.45 -4.40
C MET A 58 -11.23 -11.72 -5.25
N ASP A 59 -10.66 -11.66 -6.46
CA ASP A 59 -10.49 -12.85 -7.29
C ASP A 59 -9.41 -13.79 -6.74
N ASP A 60 -9.36 -15.01 -7.27
CA ASP A 60 -8.41 -16.05 -6.84
C ASP A 60 -6.94 -15.61 -6.99
N TRP A 61 -6.63 -14.73 -7.94
CA TRP A 61 -5.28 -14.25 -8.15
C TRP A 61 -4.89 -13.27 -7.03
N ASN A 62 -5.74 -12.29 -6.74
CA ASN A 62 -5.52 -11.31 -5.66
C ASN A 62 -5.42 -12.00 -4.30
N VAL A 63 -6.33 -12.93 -4.00
CA VAL A 63 -6.29 -13.71 -2.75
C VAL A 63 -4.96 -14.45 -2.62
N ARG A 64 -4.52 -15.16 -3.66
CA ARG A 64 -3.26 -15.91 -3.61
C ARG A 64 -2.05 -14.99 -3.46
N THR A 65 -1.99 -13.90 -4.23
CA THR A 65 -0.87 -12.95 -4.21
C THR A 65 -0.74 -12.30 -2.83
N HIS A 66 -1.84 -11.75 -2.30
CA HIS A 66 -1.84 -11.03 -1.02
C HIS A 66 -1.70 -11.96 0.18
N THR A 67 -2.16 -13.21 0.08
CA THR A 67 -1.90 -14.21 1.13
C THR A 67 -0.43 -14.63 1.16
N ALA A 68 0.20 -14.76 -0.01
CA ALA A 68 1.61 -15.15 -0.12
C ALA A 68 2.56 -14.06 0.38
N SER A 69 2.23 -12.78 0.18
CA SER A 69 2.97 -11.65 0.74
C SER A 69 2.74 -11.47 2.25
N GLY A 70 1.68 -12.07 2.80
CA GLY A 70 1.24 -11.89 4.18
C GLY A 70 0.33 -10.68 4.40
N LEU A 71 0.09 -9.89 3.35
CA LEU A 71 -0.75 -8.69 3.37
C LEU A 71 -2.22 -9.00 3.70
N GLY A 72 -2.75 -10.11 3.21
CA GLY A 72 -4.14 -10.51 3.45
C GLY A 72 -4.51 -10.53 4.94
N ARG A 73 -3.63 -11.10 5.79
CA ARG A 73 -3.85 -11.13 7.25
C ARG A 73 -3.68 -9.76 7.91
N ALA A 74 -2.79 -8.91 7.39
CA ALA A 74 -2.59 -7.58 7.95
C ALA A 74 -3.82 -6.69 7.71
N CYS A 75 -4.49 -6.84 6.57
CA CYS A 75 -5.71 -6.10 6.22
C CYS A 75 -6.95 -6.53 7.02
N GLU A 76 -6.99 -7.78 7.50
CA GLU A 76 -8.05 -8.28 8.40
C GLU A 76 -7.91 -7.74 9.83
N SER A 77 -6.71 -7.27 10.23
CA SER A 77 -6.47 -6.77 11.59
C SER A 77 -6.78 -5.28 11.70
N GLU A 78 -7.51 -4.88 12.76
CA GLU A 78 -7.66 -3.47 13.10
C GLU A 78 -6.30 -2.90 13.55
N HIS A 79 -5.63 -2.16 12.66
CA HIS A 79 -4.54 -1.23 12.96
C HIS A 79 -3.40 -1.78 13.85
N ASP A 80 -2.37 -2.42 13.26
CA ASP A 80 -1.06 -2.53 13.91
C ASP A 80 -0.24 -1.26 13.62
N GLY A 81 -0.64 -0.16 14.25
CA GLY A 81 0.13 1.09 14.29
C GLY A 81 1.40 0.93 15.13
N ARG A 82 2.32 0.04 14.74
CA ARG A 82 3.65 -0.04 15.36
C ARG A 82 4.50 1.13 14.89
N SER A 83 4.44 2.19 15.70
CA SER A 83 5.58 3.07 15.95
C SER A 83 6.75 2.32 16.61
#